data_AF-A0A2A6NKK7-F1
#
_entry.id   AF-A0A2A6NKK7-F1
#
_cell.length_a   1.000
_cell.length_b   1.000
_cell.length_c   1.000
_cell.angle_alpha   90.00
_cell.angle_beta   90.00
_cell.angle_gamma   90.00
#
_symmetry.space_group_name_H-M   'P 1'
#
loop_
_entity.id
_entity.type
_entity.pdbx_description
1 polymer ?
#
loop_
_entity_poly.entity_id
_entity_poly.type
_entity_poly.pdbx_seq_one_letter_code
_entity_poly.pdbx_strand_id
1 'polypeptide(L)' 'MPYRLNEDLPLPIRSHLPSHAQDIYREAFNHCFAAHAGDRRQEEIAHRTAWSAVKRSYVKLGDHWVARSDRR' A
#
# COMPACT_ATOMS: atom_id res chain seq x y z
N MET A 1 -1.83 -1.43 13.78
CA MET A 1 -0.78 -0.43 14.13
C MET A 1 -0.27 0.21 12.84
N PRO A 2 0.11 1.51 12.79
CA PRO A 2 0.69 2.10 11.59
C PRO A 2 2.00 1.41 11.22
N TYR A 3 2.20 1.17 9.93
CA TYR A 3 3.44 0.59 9.42
C TYR A 3 4.55 1.64 9.49
N ARG A 4 5.60 1.33 10.26
CA ARG A 4 6.76 2.23 10.40
C ARG A 4 7.75 1.97 9.28
N LEU A 5 8.00 0.69 8.99
CA LEU A 5 8.93 0.27 7.96
C LEU A 5 8.19 -0.48 6.86
N ASN A 6 8.75 -0.40 5.66
CA ASN A 6 8.30 -1.22 4.53
C ASN A 6 8.49 -2.71 4.85
N GLU A 7 9.42 -3.04 5.76
CA GLU A 7 9.68 -4.38 6.29
C GLU A 7 8.56 -4.95 7.18
N ASP A 8 7.73 -4.10 7.78
CA ASP A 8 6.55 -4.55 8.55
C ASP A 8 5.41 -5.01 7.63
N LEU A 9 5.51 -4.76 6.32
CA LEU A 9 4.50 -5.20 5.37
C LEU A 9 4.50 -6.73 5.22
N PRO A 10 3.33 -7.32 4.91
CA PRO A 10 3.22 -8.74 4.61
C PRO A 10 4.25 -9.21 3.59
N LEU A 11 4.86 -10.38 3.83
CA LEU A 11 5.85 -10.99 2.94
C LEU A 11 5.46 -10.99 1.44
N PRO A 12 4.23 -11.38 1.05
CA PRO A 12 3.83 -11.37 -0.37
C PRO A 12 3.75 -9.95 -0.95
N ILE A 13 3.54 -8.93 -0.13
CA ILE A 13 3.61 -7.53 -0.58
C ILE A 13 5.07 -7.17 -0.82
N ARG A 14 5.95 -7.42 0.16
CA ARG A 14 7.38 -7.10 0.04
C ARG A 14 8.07 -7.84 -1.10
N SER A 15 7.66 -9.09 -1.37
CA SER A 15 8.26 -9.92 -2.41
C SER A 15 7.75 -9.61 -3.82
N HIS A 16 6.51 -9.14 -3.96
CA HIS A 16 5.90 -8.89 -5.28
C HIS A 16 5.84 -7.41 -5.65
N LEU A 17 5.93 -6.50 -4.68
CA LEU A 17 5.91 -5.06 -4.90
C LEU A 17 7.34 -4.49 -4.82
N PRO A 18 7.74 -3.63 -5.76
CA PRO A 18 8.99 -2.91 -5.66
C PRO A 18 8.97 -1.90 -4.49
N SER A 19 10.14 -1.49 -4.00
CA SER A 19 10.29 -0.64 -2.81
C SER A 19 9.45 0.63 -2.86
N HIS A 20 9.38 1.29 -4.03
CA HIS A 20 8.58 2.52 -4.19
C HIS A 20 7.07 2.28 -4.04
N ALA A 21 6.56 1.11 -4.45
CA ALA A 21 5.16 0.76 -4.21
C ALA A 21 4.87 0.49 -2.73
N GLN A 22 5.85 -0.04 -1.99
CA GLN A 22 5.77 -0.25 -0.56
C GLN A 22 5.69 1.09 0.19
N ASP A 23 6.46 2.10 -0.23
CA ASP A 23 6.37 3.45 0.32
C ASP A 23 4.97 4.07 0.11
N ILE A 24 4.42 4.00 -1.11
CA ILE A 24 3.06 4.48 -1.40
C ILE A 24 2.03 3.78 -0.53
N TYR A 25 2.16 2.46 -0.37
CA TYR A 25 1.28 1.68 0.48
C TYR A 25 1.32 2.18 1.92
N ARG A 26 2.53 2.32 2.49
CA ARG A 26 2.75 2.78 3.86
C ARG A 26 2.17 4.19 4.07
N GLU A 27 2.44 5.12 3.16
CA GLU A 27 1.95 6.50 3.26
C GLU A 27 0.42 6.56 3.22
N ALA A 28 -0.19 5.89 2.25
CA ALA A 28 -1.65 5.84 2.12
C ALA A 28 -2.30 5.15 3.32
N PHE A 29 -1.68 4.08 3.83
CA PHE A 29 -2.13 3.39 5.04
C PHE A 29 -2.08 4.33 6.24
N ASN A 30 -0.93 4.95 6.51
CA ASN A 30 -0.74 5.81 7.68
C ASN A 30 -1.69 7.03 7.64
N HIS A 31 -1.88 7.62 6.46
CA HIS A 31 -2.83 8.72 6.27
C HIS A 31 -4.27 8.29 6.57
N CYS A 32 -4.70 7.15 6.01
CA CYS A 32 -6.07 6.66 6.21
C CYS A 32 -6.30 6.15 7.65
N PHE A 33 -5.30 5.51 8.25
CA PHE A 33 -5.32 5.05 9.64
C PHE A 33 -5.45 6.23 10.61
N ALA A 34 -4.73 7.33 10.36
CA ALA A 34 -4.86 8.56 11.15
C ALA A 34 -6.26 9.20 10.98
N ALA A 35 -6.83 9.17 9.77
CA ALA A 35 -8.15 9.70 9.49
C ALA A 35 -9.29 8.91 10.16
N HIS A 36 -9.10 7.60 10.36
CA HIS A 36 -10.09 6.71 11.00
C HIS A 36 -9.73 6.35 12.46
N ALA A 37 -8.88 7.17 13.10
CA ALA A 37 -8.43 6.94 14.47
C ALA A 37 -9.62 6.81 15.44
N GLY A 38 -9.80 5.61 16.01
CA GLY A 38 -10.87 5.31 16.97
C GLY A 38 -11.95 4.36 16.45
N ASP A 39 -11.93 4.01 15.16
CA ASP A 39 -12.79 2.95 14.62
C ASP A 39 -12.10 1.58 14.74
N ARG A 40 -12.85 0.53 15.13
CA ARG A 40 -12.36 -0.85 15.09
C ARG A 40 -12.02 -1.31 13.66
N ARG A 41 -12.65 -0.71 12.66
CA ARG A 41 -12.44 -1.01 11.23
C ARG A 41 -11.36 -0.15 10.58
N GLN A 42 -10.71 0.75 11.33
CA GLN A 42 -9.69 1.65 10.80
C GLN A 42 -8.58 0.91 10.04
N GLU A 43 -8.17 -0.25 10.53
CA GLU A 43 -7.10 -1.06 9.93
C GLU A 43 -7.57 -1.67 8.59
N GLU A 44 -8.77 -2.23 8.53
CA GLU A 44 -9.33 -2.78 7.30
C GLU A 44 -9.54 -1.68 6.23
N ILE A 45 -10.02 -0.51 6.64
CA ILE A 45 -10.22 0.64 5.75
C ILE A 45 -8.86 1.14 5.24
N ALA A 46 -7.88 1.31 6.12
CA ALA A 46 -6.54 1.75 5.75
C ALA A 46 -5.87 0.77 4.77
N HIS A 47 -6.02 -0.54 4.98
CA HIS A 47 -5.53 -1.56 4.05
C HIS A 47 -6.17 -1.44 2.66
N ARG A 48 -7.49 -1.28 2.59
CA ARG A 48 -8.21 -1.12 1.31
C ARG A 48 -7.79 0.15 0.58
N THR A 49 -7.62 1.25 1.29
CA THR A 49 -7.18 2.54 0.74
C THR A 49 -5.74 2.45 0.24
N ALA A 50 -4.84 1.86 1.01
CA ALA A 50 -3.45 1.65 0.62
C ALA A 50 -3.33 0.77 -0.63
N TRP A 51 -4.09 -0.33 -0.71
CA TRP A 51 -4.15 -1.16 -1.91
C TRP A 51 -4.70 -0.42 -3.13
N SER A 52 -5.69 0.44 -2.94
CA SER A 52 -6.23 1.29 -4.01
C SER A 52 -5.17 2.27 -4.52
N ALA A 53 -4.39 2.88 -3.62
CA ALA A 53 -3.29 3.77 -3.99
C ALA A 53 -2.22 3.05 -4.81
N VAL A 54 -1.77 1.88 -4.35
CA VAL A 54 -0.82 1.04 -5.11
C VAL A 54 -1.38 0.69 -6.49
N LYS A 55 -2.63 0.22 -6.57
CA LYS A 55 -3.27 -0.14 -7.85
C LYS A 55 -3.43 1.03 -8.83
N ARG A 56 -3.41 2.28 -8.35
CA ARG A 56 -3.44 3.46 -9.24
C ARG A 56 -2.10 3.66 -9.93
N SER A 57 -0.99 3.49 -9.19
CA SER A 57 0.37 3.71 -9.69
C SER A 57 1.06 2.45 -10.19
N TYR A 58 0.55 1.26 -9.87
CA TYR A 58 1.10 -0.04 -10.24
C TYR A 58 0.01 -0.93 -10.82
N VAL A 59 0.36 -1.66 -11.87
CA VAL A 59 -0.53 -2.66 -12.47
C VAL A 59 0.03 -4.05 -12.20
N LYS A 60 -0.86 -4.99 -11.87
CA LYS A 60 -0.47 -6.39 -11.71
C LYS A 60 -0.31 -7.01 -13.10
N LEU A 61 0.90 -7.43 -13.44
CA LEU A 61 1.26 -8.10 -14.68
C LEU A 61 1.74 -9.53 -14.34
N GLY A 62 0.84 -10.51 -14.51
CA GLY A 62 1.08 -11.88 -14.04
C GLY A 62 1.21 -11.92 -12.52
N ASP A 63 2.35 -12.40 -12.02
CA ASP A 63 2.66 -12.47 -10.59
C ASP A 63 3.38 -11.23 -10.04
N HIS A 64 3.74 -10.27 -10.91
CA HIS A 64 4.52 -9.10 -10.53
C HIS A 64 3.69 -7.81 -10.59
N TRP A 65 4.05 -6.83 -9.75
CA TRP A 65 3.52 -5.48 -9.84
C TRP A 65 4.51 -4.59 -10.58
N VAL A 66 4.10 -4.10 -11.75
CA VAL A 66 4.91 -3.17 -12.54
C VAL A 66 4.39 -1.76 -12.38
N ALA A 67 5.30 -0.79 -12.24
CA ALA A 67 4.90 0.61 -12.19
C ALA A 67 4.11 0.93 -13.45
N ARG A 68 2.92 1.50 -13.27
CA ARG A 68 2.15 2.09 -14.35
C ARG A 68 2.97 3.28 -14.80
N SER A 69 3.85 3.04 -15.78
CA SER A 69 4.64 4.09 -16.39
C SER A 69 3.65 5.06 -17.02
N ASP A 70 3.39 6.16 -16.31
CA ASP A 70 2.72 7.32 -16.86
C ASP A 70 3.64 7.82 -17.97
N ARG A 71 3.35 7.37 -19.18
CA ARG A 71 4.03 7.86 -20.38
C ARG A 71 3.51 9.28 -20.59
N ARG A 72 4.23 10.20 -19.94
CA ARG A 72 4.07 11.65 -20.01
C ARG A 72 4.06 12.14 -21.46
#